data_AF-A0A830BZY3-F1
#
_entry.id   AF-A0A830BZY3-F1
#
_cell.length_a   1.000
_cell.length_b   1.000
_cell.length_c   1.000
_cell.angle_alpha   90.00
_cell.angle_beta   90.00
_cell.angle_gamma   90.00
#
_symmetry.space_group_name_H-M   'P 1'
#
loop_
_entity.id
_entity.type
_entity.pdbx_description
1 polymer ?
#
loop_
_entity_poly.entity_id
_entity_poly.type
_entity_poly.pdbx_seq_one_letter_code
_entity_poly.pdbx_strand_id
1 'polypeptide(L)'
;MDLAARLETLRKRFIAWVNRVLKLHQRLTIDGLTISFSHLRYRCGRRPGYLDKWIYYAMDKEVKTLELNFARYFGGHTYYDFPNIDMLSSHSRDSNKFGFGSLKSLRLTGVDIRDEVVQYFLASCPYLEQLCIRGSESTEKVRVVDPLPNLKVLEISNCINIASLEMSVVNLVSCTYQGNKITLPFKEIPNLSELTLGENFAKSFIYEPNKHSSYSAQIVKLTLNIEFYGLRNPSALPLLTKLEHLELNVESPVGKSLHFFTSLIKASPLLNEFKIKVRNLY
;
A
#
# COMPACT_ATOMS: atom_id res chain seq x y z
N MET A 1 1.91 -24.81 31.37
CA MET A 1 0.87 -24.45 30.37
C MET A 1 1.54 -23.63 29.28
N ASP A 2 1.73 -24.23 28.11
CA ASP A 2 2.47 -23.66 26.98
C ASP A 2 1.94 -22.27 26.58
N LEU A 3 2.84 -21.29 26.39
CA LEU A 3 2.53 -19.92 25.97
C LEU A 3 1.65 -19.90 24.72
N ALA A 4 1.86 -20.85 23.80
CA ALA A 4 1.06 -20.98 22.60
C ALA A 4 -0.42 -21.31 22.88
N ALA A 5 -0.71 -22.15 23.88
CA ALA A 5 -2.07 -22.53 24.26
C ALA A 5 -2.82 -21.37 24.93
N ARG A 6 -2.11 -20.56 25.71
CA ARG A 6 -2.68 -19.33 26.33
C ARG A 6 -3.05 -18.30 25.27
N LEU A 7 -2.16 -18.03 24.31
CA LEU A 7 -2.42 -17.11 23.20
C LEU A 7 -3.62 -17.56 22.34
N GLU A 8 -3.73 -18.86 22.06
CA GLU A 8 -4.86 -19.41 21.29
C GLU A 8 -6.20 -19.24 22.03
N THR A 9 -6.21 -19.43 23.36
CA THR A 9 -7.41 -19.25 24.19
C THR A 9 -7.87 -17.79 24.20
N LEU A 10 -6.93 -16.85 24.36
CA LEU A 10 -7.20 -15.42 24.30
C LEU A 10 -7.77 -15.01 22.93
N ARG A 11 -7.18 -15.53 21.85
CA ARG A 11 -7.66 -15.31 20.47
C ARG A 11 -9.12 -15.75 20.30
N LYS A 12 -9.48 -16.96 20.74
CA LYS A 12 -10.86 -17.47 20.64
C LYS A 12 -11.85 -16.60 21.42
N ARG A 13 -11.49 -16.20 22.65
CA ARG A 13 -12.32 -15.29 23.47
C ARG A 13 -12.52 -13.94 22.79
N PHE A 14 -11.44 -13.39 22.24
CA PHE A 14 -11.50 -12.15 21.48
C PHE A 14 -12.42 -12.26 20.25
N ILE A 15 -12.26 -13.30 19.43
CA ILE A 15 -13.13 -13.53 18.26
C ILE A 15 -14.60 -13.64 18.67
N ALA A 16 -14.90 -14.38 19.74
CA ALA A 16 -16.27 -14.51 20.25
C ALA A 16 -16.84 -13.16 20.72
N TRP A 17 -16.01 -12.35 21.40
CA TRP A 17 -16.38 -11.01 21.83
C TRP A 17 -16.66 -10.09 20.64
N VAL A 18 -15.78 -10.03 19.63
CA VAL A 18 -16.01 -9.25 18.41
C VAL A 18 -17.30 -9.68 17.72
N ASN A 19 -17.51 -10.99 17.53
CA ASN A 19 -18.73 -11.51 16.91
C ASN A 19 -20.00 -11.09 17.66
N ARG A 20 -19.95 -11.00 19.00
CA ARG A 20 -21.06 -10.51 19.82
C ARG A 20 -21.28 -9.01 19.61
N VAL A 21 -20.22 -8.21 19.60
CA VAL A 21 -20.30 -6.76 19.36
C VAL A 21 -20.91 -6.47 17.98
N LEU A 22 -20.42 -7.12 16.92
CA LEU A 22 -20.92 -6.92 15.56
C LEU A 22 -22.41 -7.29 15.45
N LYS A 23 -22.85 -8.36 16.12
CA LYS A 23 -24.27 -8.76 16.19
C LYS A 23 -25.15 -7.76 16.93
N LEU A 24 -24.65 -7.16 18.01
CA LEU A 24 -25.42 -6.21 18.82
C LEU A 24 -25.49 -4.81 18.18
N HIS A 25 -24.62 -4.52 17.22
CA HIS A 25 -24.58 -3.21 16.58
C HIS A 25 -25.72 -3.04 15.57
N GLN A 26 -26.70 -2.19 15.93
CA GLN A 26 -27.96 -1.99 15.21
C GLN A 26 -27.95 -0.90 14.14
N ARG A 27 -26.95 0.01 14.11
CA ARG A 27 -26.95 1.09 13.09
C ARG A 27 -26.83 0.50 11.69
N LEU A 28 -27.54 1.10 10.74
CA LEU A 28 -27.55 0.65 9.34
C LEU A 28 -26.17 0.79 8.69
N THR A 29 -25.43 1.85 9.02
CA THR A 29 -24.09 2.13 8.49
C THR A 29 -23.06 2.37 9.59
N ILE A 30 -21.78 2.22 9.24
CA ILE A 30 -20.63 2.54 10.08
C ILE A 30 -19.62 3.32 9.24
N ASP A 31 -18.95 4.33 9.80
CA ASP A 31 -17.96 5.10 9.03
C ASP A 31 -16.72 4.28 8.68
N GLY A 32 -16.22 3.43 9.58
CA GLY A 32 -15.08 2.57 9.27
C GLY A 32 -14.97 1.32 10.14
N LEU A 33 -14.27 0.33 9.60
CA LEU A 33 -13.87 -0.88 10.29
C LEU A 33 -12.36 -1.08 10.13
N THR A 34 -11.65 -1.08 11.26
CA THR A 34 -10.22 -1.38 11.33
C THR A 34 -10.01 -2.68 12.10
N ILE A 35 -9.28 -3.60 11.49
CA ILE A 35 -8.98 -4.92 12.05
C ILE A 35 -7.47 -5.12 12.01
N SER A 36 -6.84 -5.09 13.17
CA SER A 36 -5.38 -5.23 13.28
C SER A 36 -4.99 -6.38 14.20
N PHE A 37 -4.19 -7.32 13.68
CA PHE A 37 -3.60 -8.40 14.47
C PHE A 37 -2.16 -8.63 14.06
N SER A 38 -1.25 -8.50 15.03
CA SER A 38 0.04 -9.16 14.89
C SER A 38 -0.14 -10.64 15.28
N HIS A 39 0.41 -11.57 14.51
CA HIS A 39 0.39 -13.03 14.78
C HIS A 39 -0.91 -13.77 14.44
N LEU A 40 -1.35 -13.71 13.17
CA LEU A 40 -2.16 -14.80 12.63
C LEU A 40 -1.32 -16.08 12.62
N ARG A 41 -1.50 -16.96 13.62
CA ARG A 41 -0.96 -18.32 13.60
C ARG A 41 -1.94 -19.20 12.84
N TYR A 42 -1.53 -19.63 11.66
CA TYR A 42 -2.21 -20.66 10.90
C TYR A 42 -1.81 -21.99 11.52
N ARG A 43 -2.76 -22.66 12.14
CA ARG A 43 -2.67 -24.10 12.27
C ARG A 43 -3.28 -24.69 11.02
N CYS A 44 -2.48 -25.46 10.27
CA CYS A 44 -2.97 -26.42 9.28
C CYS A 44 -3.68 -25.83 8.04
N GLY A 45 -3.18 -24.72 7.48
CA GLY A 45 -3.57 -24.26 6.12
C GLY A 45 -5.05 -23.88 5.92
N ARG A 46 -5.85 -23.75 6.98
CA ARG A 46 -7.27 -23.39 6.86
C ARG A 46 -7.48 -21.87 6.90
N ARG A 47 -8.23 -21.36 5.91
CA ARG A 47 -8.69 -19.96 5.85
C ARG A 47 -9.45 -19.59 7.12
N PRO A 48 -9.12 -18.47 7.79
CA PRO A 48 -9.82 -18.02 8.99
C PRO A 48 -11.18 -17.40 8.65
N GLY A 49 -12.20 -18.23 8.45
CA GLY A 49 -13.53 -17.78 7.99
C GLY A 49 -14.26 -16.77 8.89
N TYR A 50 -13.76 -16.46 10.09
CA TYR A 50 -14.28 -15.35 10.89
C TYR A 50 -13.82 -13.97 10.36
N LEU A 51 -12.65 -13.88 9.70
CA LEU A 51 -12.20 -12.65 9.04
C LEU A 51 -13.11 -12.32 7.86
N ASP A 52 -13.48 -13.33 7.07
CA ASP A 52 -14.44 -13.18 5.96
C ASP A 52 -15.76 -12.61 6.49
N LYS A 53 -16.29 -13.15 7.59
CA LYS A 53 -17.50 -12.63 8.25
C LYS A 53 -17.38 -11.18 8.67
N TRP A 54 -16.20 -10.73 9.10
CA TRP A 54 -15.98 -9.33 9.48
C TRP A 54 -15.89 -8.41 8.27
N ILE A 55 -15.31 -8.88 7.15
CA ILE A 55 -15.29 -8.16 5.87
C ILE A 55 -16.70 -8.05 5.30
N TYR A 56 -17.46 -9.15 5.32
CA TYR A 56 -18.86 -9.17 4.92
C TYR A 56 -19.72 -8.24 5.77
N TYR A 57 -19.45 -8.18 7.08
CA TYR A 57 -20.08 -7.20 7.94
C TYR A 57 -19.77 -5.76 7.52
N ALA A 58 -18.51 -5.46 7.17
CA ALA A 58 -18.12 -4.14 6.66
C ALA A 58 -18.83 -3.80 5.35
N MET A 59 -18.95 -4.79 4.46
CA MET A 59 -19.67 -4.71 3.20
C MET A 59 -21.15 -4.38 3.45
N ASP A 60 -21.82 -5.12 4.34
CA ASP A 60 -23.23 -4.93 4.72
C ASP A 60 -23.50 -3.58 5.40
N LYS A 61 -22.49 -3.00 6.06
CA LYS A 61 -22.58 -1.69 6.73
C LYS A 61 -22.17 -0.52 5.85
N GLU A 62 -21.85 -0.77 4.58
CA GLU A 62 -21.41 0.24 3.61
C GLU A 62 -20.33 1.15 4.20
N VAL A 63 -19.29 0.56 4.78
CA VAL A 63 -18.23 1.33 5.44
C VAL A 63 -17.54 2.29 4.47
N LYS A 64 -17.15 3.46 4.97
CA LYS A 64 -16.32 4.43 4.22
C LYS A 64 -14.84 4.08 4.32
N THR A 65 -14.41 3.46 5.42
CA THR A 65 -13.01 3.03 5.61
C THR A 65 -12.94 1.57 6.00
N LEU A 66 -12.16 0.78 5.26
CA LEU A 66 -11.81 -0.59 5.61
C LEU A 66 -10.30 -0.71 5.74
N GLU A 67 -9.82 -1.03 6.94
CA GLU A 67 -8.40 -1.28 7.19
C GLU A 67 -8.20 -2.67 7.77
N LEU A 68 -7.37 -3.47 7.11
CA LEU A 68 -6.91 -4.77 7.57
C LEU A 68 -5.39 -4.73 7.71
N ASN A 69 -4.89 -4.96 8.93
CA ASN A 69 -3.46 -4.95 9.21
C ASN A 69 -3.02 -6.22 9.94
N PHE A 70 -2.43 -7.14 9.18
CA PHE A 70 -1.94 -8.43 9.63
C PHE A 70 -0.43 -8.61 9.42
N ALA A 71 0.30 -7.51 9.20
CA ALA A 71 1.76 -7.57 9.05
C ALA A 71 2.42 -8.26 10.25
N ARG A 72 3.39 -9.13 9.96
CA ARG A 72 4.31 -9.67 10.96
C ARG A 72 5.51 -8.75 11.11
N TYR A 73 6.04 -8.67 12.33
CA TYR A 73 7.26 -7.91 12.63
C TYR A 73 8.52 -8.43 11.91
N PHE A 74 8.48 -9.62 11.27
CA PHE A 74 9.67 -10.30 10.74
C PHE A 74 9.49 -10.88 9.31
N GLY A 75 8.88 -10.14 8.38
CA GLY A 75 9.01 -10.44 6.94
C GLY A 75 8.49 -11.81 6.47
N GLY A 76 7.44 -12.34 7.09
CA GLY A 76 6.83 -13.62 6.69
C GLY A 76 5.68 -13.44 5.70
N HIS A 77 5.41 -14.52 4.95
CA HIS A 77 4.36 -14.61 3.94
C HIS A 77 2.98 -14.11 4.40
N THR A 78 2.18 -13.59 3.46
CA THR A 78 0.76 -13.38 3.73
C THR A 78 0.08 -14.70 3.95
N TYR A 79 -0.79 -14.75 4.96
CA TYR A 79 -1.51 -15.98 5.23
C TYR A 79 -3.03 -15.84 5.03
N TYR A 80 -3.53 -14.61 4.93
CA TYR A 80 -4.95 -14.35 4.74
C TYR A 80 -5.20 -13.80 3.35
N ASP A 81 -5.87 -14.60 2.52
CA ASP A 81 -6.33 -14.13 1.22
C ASP A 81 -7.63 -13.36 1.42
N PHE A 82 -7.72 -12.18 0.83
CA PHE A 82 -8.96 -11.41 0.76
C PHE A 82 -10.04 -12.24 0.04
N PRO A 83 -11.33 -12.14 0.44
CA PRO A 83 -12.41 -12.84 -0.25
C PRO A 83 -12.39 -12.56 -1.76
N ASN A 84 -12.49 -13.62 -2.57
CA ASN A 84 -12.54 -13.46 -4.02
C ASN A 84 -13.88 -12.87 -4.49
N ILE A 85 -13.99 -12.54 -5.77
CA ILE A 85 -15.21 -11.97 -6.36
C ILE A 85 -16.42 -12.88 -6.11
N ASP A 86 -16.31 -14.20 -6.31
CA ASP A 86 -17.43 -15.13 -6.08
C ASP A 86 -17.91 -15.13 -4.61
N MET A 87 -16.97 -15.05 -3.68
CA MET A 87 -17.21 -14.97 -2.24
C MET A 87 -17.84 -13.64 -1.83
N LEU A 88 -17.50 -12.54 -2.50
CA LEU A 88 -18.12 -11.22 -2.27
C LEU A 88 -19.52 -11.18 -2.87
N SER A 89 -19.67 -11.63 -4.12
CA SER A 89 -20.94 -11.65 -4.86
C SER A 89 -21.97 -12.57 -4.21
N SER A 90 -21.56 -13.74 -3.71
CA SER A 90 -22.46 -14.67 -3.01
C SER A 90 -22.95 -14.14 -1.65
N HIS A 91 -22.23 -13.20 -1.03
CA HIS A 91 -22.67 -12.53 0.19
C HIS A 91 -23.52 -11.29 -0.09
N SER A 92 -23.41 -10.69 -1.28
CA SER A 92 -24.19 -9.51 -1.63
C SER A 92 -25.69 -9.85 -1.61
N ARG A 93 -26.46 -9.07 -0.84
CA ARG A 93 -27.92 -9.26 -0.68
C ARG A 93 -28.72 -8.83 -1.90
N ASP A 94 -28.09 -8.06 -2.79
CA ASP A 94 -28.69 -7.53 -4.00
C ASP A 94 -27.73 -7.85 -5.14
N SER A 95 -28.14 -8.73 -6.04
CA SER A 95 -27.34 -9.17 -7.20
C SER A 95 -26.94 -8.01 -8.11
N ASN A 96 -27.61 -6.85 -7.98
CA ASN A 96 -27.34 -5.65 -8.76
C ASN A 96 -26.50 -4.62 -8.00
N LYS A 97 -26.19 -4.84 -6.71
CA LYS A 97 -25.29 -3.97 -5.95
C LYS A 97 -23.96 -4.66 -5.69
N PHE A 98 -22.91 -4.04 -6.21
CA PHE A 98 -21.56 -4.31 -5.76
C PHE A 98 -21.42 -3.80 -4.33
N GLY A 99 -20.99 -4.67 -3.42
CA GLY A 99 -20.72 -4.26 -2.04
C GLY A 99 -19.59 -3.24 -1.97
N PHE A 100 -19.54 -2.48 -0.88
CA PHE A 100 -18.61 -1.37 -0.66
C PHE A 100 -18.89 -0.08 -1.46
N GLY A 101 -20.14 0.14 -1.90
CA GLY A 101 -20.50 1.34 -2.68
C GLY A 101 -20.21 2.70 -2.02
N SER A 102 -20.05 2.76 -0.69
CA SER A 102 -19.70 3.96 0.07
C SER A 102 -18.21 4.06 0.45
N LEU A 103 -17.38 3.10 0.01
CA LEU A 103 -15.99 2.98 0.41
C LEU A 103 -15.14 4.11 -0.18
N LYS A 104 -14.41 4.79 0.70
CA LYS A 104 -13.47 5.89 0.43
C LYS A 104 -12.02 5.49 0.65
N SER A 105 -11.75 4.59 1.59
CA SER A 105 -10.39 4.18 1.91
C SER A 105 -10.31 2.68 2.13
N LEU A 106 -9.47 2.02 1.34
CA LEU A 106 -9.12 0.62 1.49
C LEU A 106 -7.64 0.51 1.84
N ARG A 107 -7.33 -0.04 3.02
CA ARG A 107 -5.95 -0.24 3.49
C ARG A 107 -5.74 -1.70 3.86
N LEU A 108 -4.88 -2.38 3.12
CA LEU A 108 -4.56 -3.78 3.29
C LEU A 108 -3.07 -3.90 3.59
N THR A 109 -2.72 -4.51 4.71
CA THR A 109 -1.34 -4.71 5.14
C THR A 109 -1.18 -6.15 5.61
N GLY A 110 -0.31 -6.92 4.97
CA GLY A 110 -0.15 -8.36 5.24
C GLY A 110 -1.40 -9.18 4.90
N VAL A 111 -2.17 -8.72 3.91
CA VAL A 111 -3.37 -9.39 3.36
C VAL A 111 -3.10 -9.67 1.90
N ASP A 112 -3.33 -10.91 1.49
CA ASP A 112 -3.14 -11.28 0.10
C ASP A 112 -4.35 -10.90 -0.74
N ILE A 113 -4.15 -10.17 -1.84
CA ILE A 113 -5.23 -9.73 -2.71
C ILE A 113 -4.81 -9.94 -4.16
N ARG A 114 -5.69 -10.58 -4.93
CA ARG A 114 -5.48 -10.83 -6.35
C ARG A 114 -5.90 -9.64 -7.19
N ASP A 115 -5.27 -9.49 -8.35
CA ASP A 115 -5.46 -8.34 -9.24
C ASP A 115 -6.94 -8.12 -9.61
N GLU A 116 -7.72 -9.17 -9.86
CA GLU A 116 -9.14 -9.04 -10.20
C GLU A 116 -9.97 -8.44 -9.07
N VAL A 117 -9.59 -8.68 -7.82
CA VAL A 117 -10.26 -8.09 -6.65
C VAL A 117 -9.86 -6.62 -6.49
N VAL A 118 -8.61 -6.27 -6.81
CA VAL A 118 -8.20 -4.86 -6.89
C VAL A 118 -9.02 -4.12 -7.96
N GLN A 119 -9.17 -4.73 -9.14
CA GLN A 119 -10.01 -4.17 -10.21
C GLN A 119 -11.48 -4.05 -9.79
N TYR A 120 -12.01 -5.02 -9.03
CA TYR A 120 -13.35 -4.94 -8.46
C TYR A 120 -13.53 -3.67 -7.62
N PHE A 121 -12.60 -3.35 -6.72
CA PHE A 121 -12.69 -2.15 -5.89
C PHE A 121 -12.60 -0.86 -6.73
N LEU A 122 -11.68 -0.81 -7.69
CA LEU A 122 -11.51 0.34 -8.57
C LEU A 122 -12.76 0.59 -9.44
N ALA A 123 -13.41 -0.46 -9.93
CA ALA A 123 -14.61 -0.35 -10.76
C ALA A 123 -15.90 -0.13 -9.97
N SER A 124 -15.99 -0.68 -8.76
CA SER A 124 -17.25 -0.76 -8.00
C SER A 124 -17.37 0.26 -6.86
N CYS A 125 -16.29 0.95 -6.49
CA CYS A 125 -16.29 1.92 -5.40
C CYS A 125 -16.13 3.35 -5.95
N PRO A 126 -17.22 4.03 -6.32
CA PRO A 126 -17.15 5.33 -7.00
C PRO A 126 -16.55 6.46 -6.14
N TYR A 127 -16.58 6.30 -4.82
CA TYR A 127 -16.03 7.27 -3.86
C TYR A 127 -14.63 6.91 -3.36
N LEU A 128 -13.96 5.92 -3.96
CA LEU A 128 -12.64 5.49 -3.49
C LEU A 128 -11.61 6.61 -3.67
N GLU A 129 -11.14 7.14 -2.54
CA GLU A 129 -10.15 8.20 -2.46
C GLU A 129 -8.73 7.64 -2.23
N GLN A 130 -8.63 6.49 -1.57
CA GLN A 130 -7.35 5.91 -1.14
C GLN A 130 -7.34 4.38 -1.29
N LEU A 131 -6.32 3.88 -1.97
CA LEU A 131 -6.04 2.44 -2.09
C LEU A 131 -4.62 2.15 -1.62
N CYS A 132 -4.47 1.36 -0.56
CA CYS A 132 -3.18 0.95 -0.03
C CYS A 132 -3.11 -0.57 0.07
N ILE A 133 -2.15 -1.17 -0.63
CA ILE A 133 -1.87 -2.60 -0.61
C ILE A 133 -0.40 -2.78 -0.21
N ARG A 134 -0.19 -3.39 0.94
CA ARG A 134 1.13 -3.62 1.50
C ARG A 134 1.36 -5.08 1.79
N GLY A 135 2.42 -5.64 1.19
CA GLY A 135 2.85 -7.00 1.43
C GLY A 135 1.82 -8.01 0.99
N SER A 136 1.42 -8.00 -0.29
CA SER A 136 0.64 -9.06 -0.93
C SER A 136 1.52 -9.83 -1.93
N GLU A 137 1.35 -11.14 -1.99
CA GLU A 137 2.05 -12.05 -2.89
C GLU A 137 1.23 -12.34 -4.16
N SER A 138 -0.09 -12.21 -4.09
CA SER A 138 -1.05 -12.36 -5.18
C SER A 138 -1.20 -11.11 -6.04
N THR A 139 -0.66 -9.96 -5.61
CA THR A 139 -0.69 -8.72 -6.39
C THR A 139 0.47 -8.70 -7.38
N GLU A 140 0.17 -8.91 -8.67
CA GLU A 140 1.19 -9.10 -9.71
C GLU A 140 1.14 -8.02 -10.79
N LYS A 141 -0.05 -7.76 -11.35
CA LYS A 141 -0.28 -6.88 -12.50
C LYS A 141 -1.42 -5.92 -12.22
N VAL A 142 -1.09 -4.85 -11.50
CA VAL A 142 -2.07 -3.84 -11.10
C VAL A 142 -2.24 -2.82 -12.21
N ARG A 143 -3.50 -2.55 -12.56
CA ARG A 143 -3.89 -1.45 -13.46
C ARG A 143 -4.72 -0.44 -12.69
N VAL A 144 -4.30 0.81 -12.71
CA VAL A 144 -5.03 1.94 -12.11
C VAL A 144 -5.23 2.97 -13.20
N VAL A 145 -6.36 2.86 -13.90
CA VAL A 145 -6.64 3.64 -15.13
C VAL A 145 -8.00 4.29 -14.99
N ASP A 146 -8.12 5.53 -15.49
CA ASP A 146 -9.35 6.30 -15.49
C ASP A 146 -10.55 5.58 -16.14
N PRO A 147 -11.79 5.89 -15.74
CA PRO A 147 -12.18 6.99 -14.84
C PRO A 147 -12.10 6.63 -13.35
N LEU A 148 -11.27 7.37 -12.58
CA LEU A 148 -11.17 7.24 -11.13
C LEU A 148 -11.27 8.63 -10.48
N PRO A 149 -12.46 9.26 -10.47
CA PRO A 149 -12.62 10.69 -10.21
C PRO A 149 -12.21 11.12 -8.80
N ASN A 150 -12.25 10.21 -7.83
CA ASN A 150 -11.95 10.50 -6.43
C ASN A 150 -10.59 9.99 -5.95
N LEU A 151 -9.92 9.11 -6.72
CA LEU A 151 -8.70 8.45 -6.27
C LEU A 151 -7.53 9.45 -6.22
N LYS A 152 -7.08 9.74 -4.99
CA LYS A 152 -6.02 10.72 -4.70
C LYS A 152 -4.75 10.07 -4.19
N VAL A 153 -4.86 8.93 -3.51
CA VAL A 153 -3.74 8.25 -2.87
C VAL A 153 -3.67 6.79 -3.31
N LEU A 154 -2.50 6.40 -3.80
CA LEU A 154 -2.17 5.01 -4.12
C LEU A 154 -0.91 4.60 -3.36
N GLU A 155 -0.97 3.46 -2.68
CA GLU A 155 0.21 2.81 -2.12
C GLU A 155 0.25 1.35 -2.55
N ILE A 156 1.36 0.95 -3.16
CA ILE A 156 1.72 -0.45 -3.41
C ILE A 156 3.12 -0.67 -2.83
N SER A 157 3.22 -1.40 -1.74
CA SER A 157 4.48 -1.57 -1.03
C SER A 157 4.75 -3.02 -0.64
N ASN A 158 5.99 -3.48 -0.76
CA ASN A 158 6.46 -4.79 -0.33
C ASN A 158 5.70 -5.98 -0.97
N CYS A 159 5.07 -5.78 -2.13
CA CYS A 159 4.42 -6.86 -2.88
C CYS A 159 5.47 -7.60 -3.72
N ILE A 160 5.94 -8.76 -3.26
CA ILE A 160 7.15 -9.41 -3.81
C ILE A 160 7.00 -9.88 -5.26
N ASN A 161 5.79 -10.24 -5.68
CA ASN A 161 5.50 -10.78 -7.02
C ASN A 161 5.01 -9.73 -8.01
N ILE A 162 5.00 -8.44 -7.62
CA ILE A 162 4.59 -7.38 -8.54
C ILE A 162 5.53 -7.30 -9.75
N ALA A 163 4.95 -7.50 -10.93
CA ALA A 163 5.63 -7.49 -12.21
C ALA A 163 5.31 -6.25 -13.05
N SER A 164 4.12 -5.67 -12.88
CA SER A 164 3.71 -4.46 -13.59
C SER A 164 2.73 -3.61 -12.79
N LEU A 165 2.88 -2.29 -12.91
CA LEU A 165 1.94 -1.30 -12.41
C LEU A 165 1.68 -0.28 -13.53
N GLU A 166 0.50 -0.34 -14.12
CA GLU A 166 0.03 0.62 -15.10
C GLU A 166 -0.76 1.71 -14.38
N MET A 167 -0.41 2.98 -14.62
CA MET A 167 -1.09 4.11 -14.02
C MET A 167 -1.37 5.19 -15.05
N SER A 168 -2.65 5.56 -15.15
CA SER A 168 -3.16 6.65 -15.97
C SER A 168 -4.37 7.23 -15.24
N VAL A 169 -4.11 8.06 -14.22
CA VAL A 169 -5.13 8.62 -13.34
C VAL A 169 -4.90 10.12 -13.18
N VAL A 170 -5.84 10.93 -13.67
CA VAL A 170 -5.66 12.39 -13.64
C VAL A 170 -5.65 12.95 -12.21
N ASN A 171 -6.45 12.40 -11.30
CA ASN A 171 -6.66 12.98 -9.96
C ASN A 171 -5.70 12.46 -8.88
N LEU A 172 -4.74 11.61 -9.24
CA LEU A 172 -3.79 11.05 -8.28
C LEU A 172 -2.81 12.14 -7.80
N VAL A 173 -2.78 12.38 -6.49
CA VAL A 173 -1.95 13.42 -5.85
C VAL A 173 -0.71 12.81 -5.21
N SER A 174 -0.88 11.63 -4.58
CA SER A 174 0.16 10.98 -3.78
C SER A 174 0.31 9.52 -4.19
N CYS A 175 1.55 9.12 -4.48
CA CYS A 175 1.89 7.74 -4.85
C CYS A 175 3.03 7.22 -3.97
N THR A 176 2.85 6.03 -3.41
CA THR A 176 3.90 5.26 -2.73
C THR A 176 4.13 3.95 -3.47
N TYR A 177 5.36 3.74 -3.92
CA TYR A 177 5.79 2.49 -4.52
C TYR A 177 7.09 2.00 -3.90
N GLN A 178 7.04 0.86 -3.22
CA GLN A 178 8.22 0.24 -2.61
C GLN A 178 8.26 -1.22 -3.05
N GLY A 179 9.20 -1.56 -3.92
CA GLY A 179 9.23 -2.88 -4.52
C GLY A 179 10.29 -3.04 -5.60
N ASN A 180 10.14 -4.12 -6.35
CA ASN A 180 10.98 -4.43 -7.50
C ASN A 180 10.90 -3.36 -8.58
N LYS A 181 11.97 -3.27 -9.36
CA LYS A 181 11.98 -2.45 -10.57
C LYS A 181 10.99 -3.02 -11.58
N ILE A 182 10.02 -2.21 -11.96
CA ILE A 182 9.01 -2.55 -12.96
C ILE A 182 9.10 -1.61 -14.16
N THR A 183 8.61 -2.06 -15.31
CA THR A 183 8.51 -1.24 -16.52
C THR A 183 7.36 -0.26 -16.34
N LEU A 184 7.65 1.04 -16.39
CA LEU A 184 6.67 2.09 -16.09
C LEU A 184 6.21 2.82 -17.35
N PRO A 185 4.94 2.68 -17.72
CA PRO A 185 4.23 3.70 -18.45
C PRO A 185 3.49 4.57 -17.43
N PHE A 186 4.18 5.48 -16.75
CA PHE A 186 3.50 6.63 -16.17
C PHE A 186 3.04 7.51 -17.34
N LYS A 187 1.86 7.21 -17.87
CA LYS A 187 1.21 8.04 -18.89
C LYS A 187 0.25 8.96 -18.14
N GLU A 188 0.48 10.26 -18.26
CA GLU A 188 -0.49 11.30 -17.92
C GLU A 188 -1.03 11.25 -16.47
N ILE A 189 -0.16 11.53 -15.49
CA ILE A 189 -0.57 11.76 -14.09
C ILE A 189 -0.26 13.21 -13.68
N PRO A 190 -0.90 14.22 -14.30
CA PRO A 190 -0.49 15.62 -14.21
C PRO A 190 -0.56 16.22 -12.80
N ASN A 191 -1.37 15.64 -11.91
CA ASN A 191 -1.57 16.16 -10.55
C ASN A 191 -0.71 15.47 -9.48
N LEU A 192 0.13 14.50 -9.86
CA LEU A 192 1.04 13.83 -8.93
C LEU A 192 2.06 14.82 -8.39
N SER A 193 2.01 15.10 -7.09
CA SER A 193 2.88 16.07 -6.42
C SER A 193 3.66 15.44 -5.27
N GLU A 194 3.18 14.33 -4.70
CA GLU A 194 3.85 13.60 -3.64
C GLU A 194 4.26 12.19 -4.11
N LEU A 195 5.53 11.85 -3.91
CA LEU A 195 6.08 10.57 -4.31
C LEU A 195 6.93 9.95 -3.20
N THR A 196 6.63 8.72 -2.82
CA THR A 196 7.48 7.92 -1.91
C THR A 196 7.96 6.67 -2.64
N LEU A 197 9.28 6.54 -2.80
CA LEU A 197 9.90 5.39 -3.47
C LEU A 197 10.76 4.59 -2.52
N GLY A 198 10.72 3.26 -2.64
CA GLY A 198 11.57 2.36 -1.87
C GLY A 198 12.27 1.30 -2.70
N GLU A 199 13.16 0.55 -2.04
CA GLU A 199 13.80 -0.65 -2.54
C GLU A 199 14.50 -0.46 -3.91
N ASN A 200 14.41 -1.45 -4.81
CA ASN A 200 15.05 -1.45 -6.13
C ASN A 200 14.50 -0.35 -7.04
N PHE A 201 13.28 0.10 -6.82
CA PHE A 201 12.67 1.16 -7.60
C PHE A 201 13.21 2.55 -7.25
N ALA A 202 13.47 2.82 -5.97
CA ALA A 202 14.17 4.05 -5.56
C ALA A 202 15.57 4.13 -6.22
N LYS A 203 16.27 2.99 -6.35
CA LYS A 203 17.54 2.92 -7.09
C LYS A 203 17.35 3.25 -8.58
N SER A 204 16.31 2.69 -9.23
CA SER A 204 15.98 3.04 -10.62
C SER A 204 15.75 4.55 -10.78
N PHE A 205 15.01 5.17 -9.87
CA PHE A 205 14.74 6.60 -9.90
C PHE A 205 16.01 7.46 -9.93
N ILE A 206 17.02 7.05 -9.16
CA ILE A 206 18.27 7.81 -9.04
C ILE A 206 19.23 7.51 -10.19
N TYR A 207 19.33 6.25 -10.63
CA TYR A 207 20.33 5.82 -11.62
C TYR A 207 19.86 5.81 -13.06
N GLU A 208 18.55 5.84 -13.29
CA GLU A 208 17.95 5.80 -14.63
C GLU A 208 17.00 6.99 -14.84
N PRO A 209 17.42 8.24 -14.59
CA PRO A 209 16.53 9.41 -14.52
C PRO A 209 15.71 9.63 -15.79
N ASN A 210 16.25 9.26 -16.96
CA ASN A 210 15.55 9.36 -18.24
C ASN A 210 14.21 8.57 -18.24
N LYS A 211 14.14 7.44 -17.52
CA LYS A 211 12.92 6.63 -17.38
C LYS A 211 11.86 7.25 -16.48
N HIS A 212 12.22 8.30 -15.74
CA HIS A 212 11.35 8.95 -14.77
C HIS A 212 11.07 10.42 -15.13
N SER A 213 11.52 10.86 -16.31
CA SER A 213 11.41 12.24 -16.79
C SER A 213 9.95 12.67 -17.03
N SER A 214 9.04 11.73 -17.31
CA SER A 214 7.63 12.04 -17.60
C SER A 214 6.84 12.57 -16.40
N TYR A 215 7.34 12.39 -15.18
CA TYR A 215 6.64 12.79 -13.96
C TYR A 215 7.54 13.41 -12.89
N SER A 216 8.87 13.22 -12.94
CA SER A 216 9.78 13.72 -11.89
C SER A 216 9.72 15.24 -11.73
N ALA A 217 9.58 15.98 -12.84
CA ALA A 217 9.63 17.45 -12.85
C ALA A 217 8.44 18.14 -12.14
N GLN A 218 7.35 17.43 -11.90
CA GLN A 218 6.16 17.97 -11.21
C GLN A 218 6.11 17.63 -9.72
N ILE A 219 7.00 16.75 -9.23
CA ILE A 219 7.00 16.33 -7.83
C ILE A 219 7.42 17.50 -6.94
N VAL A 220 6.60 17.79 -5.93
CA VAL A 220 6.79 18.82 -4.91
C VAL A 220 7.38 18.21 -3.63
N LYS A 221 6.96 16.99 -3.29
CA LYS A 221 7.45 16.24 -2.12
C LYS A 221 7.93 14.86 -2.53
N LEU A 222 9.21 14.59 -2.26
CA LEU A 222 9.86 13.32 -2.57
C LEU A 222 10.37 12.67 -1.28
N THR A 223 9.99 11.41 -1.05
CA THR A 223 10.57 10.55 -0.02
C THR A 223 11.27 9.37 -0.68
N LEU A 224 12.53 9.14 -0.34
CA LEU A 224 13.30 8.00 -0.83
C LEU A 224 13.73 7.10 0.34
N ASN A 225 13.27 5.84 0.31
CA ASN A 225 13.66 4.79 1.25
C ASN A 225 14.74 3.93 0.58
N ILE A 226 15.99 4.09 1.01
CA ILE A 226 17.15 3.56 0.29
C ILE A 226 18.02 2.72 1.23
N GLU A 227 18.27 1.49 0.82
CA GLU A 227 19.33 0.65 1.39
C GLU A 227 20.67 0.99 0.73
N PHE A 228 21.60 1.50 1.53
CA PHE A 228 22.87 2.04 1.08
C PHE A 228 23.97 0.96 1.08
N TYR A 229 23.99 0.18 0.00
CA TYR A 229 25.09 -0.74 -0.32
C TYR A 229 25.77 -0.31 -1.61
N GLY A 230 26.95 0.32 -1.49
CA GLY A 230 27.82 0.58 -2.65
C GLY A 230 27.26 1.55 -3.70
N LEU A 231 26.41 2.51 -3.30
CA LEU A 231 25.89 3.54 -4.20
C LEU A 231 27.05 4.36 -4.80
N ARG A 232 27.11 4.42 -6.13
CA ARG A 232 28.02 5.30 -6.90
C ARG A 232 27.31 6.59 -7.26
N ASN A 233 28.05 7.63 -7.65
CA ASN A 233 27.44 8.84 -8.20
C ASN A 233 26.68 8.51 -9.51
N PRO A 234 25.47 9.03 -9.71
CA PRO A 234 24.74 8.79 -10.95
C PRO A 234 25.36 9.63 -12.07
N SER A 235 25.30 9.15 -13.30
CA SER A 235 25.83 9.87 -14.47
C SER A 235 24.96 11.05 -14.91
N ALA A 236 23.68 11.02 -14.54
CA ALA A 236 22.69 12.06 -14.79
C ALA A 236 21.80 12.24 -13.56
N LEU A 237 21.10 13.37 -13.47
CA LEU A 237 20.24 13.69 -12.35
C LEU A 237 18.76 13.66 -12.76
N PRO A 238 17.84 13.23 -11.87
CA PRO A 238 16.41 13.37 -12.10
C PRO A 238 16.03 14.86 -12.19
N LEU A 239 15.02 15.15 -13.01
CA LEU A 239 14.46 16.49 -13.12
C LEU A 239 13.58 16.76 -11.89
N LEU A 240 14.05 17.58 -10.96
CA LEU A 240 13.35 17.89 -9.70
C LEU A 240 13.05 19.39 -9.60
N THR A 241 12.58 19.98 -10.69
CA THR A 241 12.46 21.44 -10.85
C THR A 241 11.42 22.09 -9.95
N LYS A 242 10.40 21.35 -9.50
CA LYS A 242 9.37 21.81 -8.56
C LYS A 242 9.55 21.29 -7.13
N LEU A 243 10.63 20.56 -6.85
CA LEU A 243 10.78 19.89 -5.56
C LEU A 243 11.04 20.90 -4.45
N GLU A 244 10.16 20.90 -3.46
CA GLU A 244 10.22 21.76 -2.26
C GLU A 244 10.67 20.95 -1.03
N HIS A 245 10.18 19.71 -0.89
CA HIS A 245 10.46 18.85 0.26
C HIS A 245 11.15 17.55 -0.15
N LEU A 246 12.31 17.27 0.43
CA LEU A 246 13.05 16.02 0.22
C LEU A 246 13.28 15.30 1.55
N GLU A 247 12.72 14.10 1.70
CA GLU A 247 13.00 13.19 2.82
C GLU A 247 13.80 11.97 2.32
N LEU A 248 14.95 11.71 2.96
CA LEU A 248 15.77 10.54 2.72
C LEU A 248 15.75 9.63 3.94
N ASN A 249 15.22 8.41 3.78
CA ASN A 249 15.29 7.36 4.79
C ASN A 249 16.35 6.35 4.36
N VAL A 250 17.53 6.44 4.96
CA VAL A 250 18.72 5.69 4.54
C VAL A 250 19.04 4.62 5.56
N GLU A 251 19.08 3.37 5.10
CA GLU A 251 19.62 2.24 5.87
C GLU A 251 21.07 2.02 5.41
N SER A 252 22.06 2.23 6.29
CA SER A 252 23.47 2.23 5.90
C SER A 252 24.36 1.54 6.94
N PRO A 253 25.43 0.82 6.52
CA PRO A 253 26.51 0.45 7.43
C PRO A 253 27.19 1.68 8.03
N VAL A 254 27.71 1.54 9.24
CA VAL A 254 28.42 2.62 9.95
C VAL A 254 29.60 3.14 9.11
N GLY A 255 29.77 4.46 9.07
CA GLY A 255 30.93 5.13 8.46
C GLY A 255 30.84 5.35 6.95
N LYS A 256 29.70 5.08 6.30
CA LYS A 256 29.50 5.39 4.87
C LYS A 256 29.12 6.85 4.65
N SER A 257 29.70 7.44 3.61
CA SER A 257 29.43 8.83 3.22
C SER A 257 28.09 8.96 2.52
N LEU A 258 27.29 9.93 2.95
CA LEU A 258 26.00 10.31 2.36
C LEU A 258 26.15 11.43 1.30
N HIS A 259 27.39 11.80 0.96
CA HIS A 259 27.68 12.90 0.02
C HIS A 259 27.03 12.72 -1.36
N PHE A 260 26.77 11.47 -1.76
CA PHE A 260 26.00 11.12 -2.95
C PHE A 260 24.69 11.93 -3.09
N PHE A 261 23.97 12.11 -1.97
CA PHE A 261 22.67 12.79 -1.95
C PHE A 261 22.76 14.31 -2.17
N THR A 262 23.95 14.90 -2.12
CA THR A 262 24.15 16.31 -2.53
C THR A 262 23.77 16.53 -3.99
N SER A 263 23.83 15.49 -4.81
CA SER A 263 23.43 15.53 -6.22
C SER A 263 21.92 15.77 -6.38
N LEU A 264 21.10 15.22 -5.48
CA LEU A 264 19.65 15.46 -5.48
C LEU A 264 19.32 16.89 -5.06
N ILE A 265 20.05 17.43 -4.09
CA ILE A 265 19.93 18.83 -3.66
C ILE A 265 20.27 19.76 -4.84
N LYS A 266 21.37 19.49 -5.55
CA LYS A 266 21.76 20.26 -6.75
C LYS A 266 20.72 20.21 -7.87
N ALA A 267 19.98 19.11 -7.98
CA ALA A 267 18.91 18.96 -8.97
C ALA A 267 17.59 19.66 -8.59
N SER A 268 17.49 20.20 -7.36
CA SER A 268 16.25 20.70 -6.75
C SER A 268 16.36 22.19 -6.42
N PRO A 269 16.19 23.09 -7.40
CA PRO A 269 16.43 24.53 -7.22
C PRO A 269 15.43 25.22 -6.27
N LEU A 270 14.26 24.63 -6.03
CA LEU A 270 13.21 25.18 -5.14
C LEU A 270 13.17 24.51 -3.75
N LEU A 271 14.18 23.69 -3.42
CA LEU A 271 14.18 22.92 -2.19
C LEU A 271 14.19 23.83 -0.96
N ASN A 272 13.15 23.71 -0.12
CA ASN A 272 12.98 24.49 1.12
C ASN A 272 13.19 23.62 2.38
N GLU A 273 12.90 22.32 2.30
CA GLU A 273 13.02 21.38 3.40
C GLU A 273 13.81 20.15 2.95
N PHE A 274 14.91 19.88 3.67
CA PHE A 274 15.69 18.66 3.51
C PHE A 274 15.76 17.91 4.83
N LYS A 275 15.31 16.66 4.80
CA LYS A 275 15.26 15.79 5.97
C LYS A 275 15.97 14.48 5.68
N ILE A 276 16.81 14.04 6.61
CA ILE A 276 17.50 12.77 6.51
C ILE A 276 17.29 11.97 7.80
N LYS A 277 16.88 10.71 7.64
CA LYS A 277 16.80 9.72 8.71
C LYS A 277 17.76 8.60 8.38
N VAL A 278 18.71 8.36 9.26
CA VAL A 278 19.70 7.30 9.08
C VAL A 278 19.42 6.19 10.10
N ARG A 279 19.30 4.95 9.60
CA ARG A 279 19.25 3.74 10.42
C ARG A 279 20.50 2.92 10.16
N ASN A 280 21.19 2.55 11.22
CA ASN A 280 22.39 1.74 11.13
C ASN A 280 22.00 0.26 10.96
N LEU A 281 22.59 -0.37 9.97
CA LEU A 281 22.60 -1.83 9.85
C LEU A 281 23.76 -2.34 10.71
N TYR A 282 23.43 -3.07 11.78
CA TYR A 282 24.41 -3.72 12.67
C TYR A 282 24.92 -5.03 12.08
#